data_AF-A0A9P7D839-F1
#
_entry.id   AF-A0A9P7D839-F1
#
_cell.length_a   1.000
_cell.length_b   1.000
_cell.length_c   1.000
_cell.angle_alpha   90.00
_cell.angle_beta   90.00
_cell.angle_gamma   90.00
#
_symmetry.space_group_name_H-M   'P 1'
#
loop_
_entity.id
_entity.type
_entity.pdbx_description
1 polymer ?
#
loop_
_entity_poly.entity_id
_entity_poly.type
_entity_poly.pdbx_seq_one_letter_code
_entity_poly.pdbx_strand_id
1 'polypeptide(L)'
;MSVPPSSAPPIPPTTFQTPNGTNSASPKDLRDFLKSLNDDNPPLVLDKPLWLRLLASLLEQVFGCFPYFKPTMLGTTNERIELTDVTLDVFSRVGKRADSLDWLYADEEHLSKKVFVHLLGLCTSTESWLEVTDEGDSGGASNMLYSKACGTLVEFLQLLSFSSVSGGDSSDLQRGVLQDILYEATNLCNTMISARHESCPLDVHWFSTPPCLKTTTEDCSIPCPIDTLNVIRLPSPSHFPVLTSIIVELFGKLFSTAKPSYFITAAMLRHVSELTRRVYDFCSDCPTSPATRSRCLLRVAAAAHTLMSSDPSLIGGLSRLPCRLLIQRLQCGPNPAQRSVDRKLREILTSNSNLSVDYVNATLELLRSETWELPGSELRSCIYVVV
;
A
#
# COMPACT_ATOMS: atom_id res chain seq x y z
N MET A 1 16.23 -48.32 -21.84
CA MET A 1 15.34 -47.17 -21.63
C MET A 1 16.22 -46.00 -21.20
N SER A 2 16.38 -45.00 -22.07
CA SER A 2 17.31 -43.89 -21.86
C SER A 2 16.61 -42.81 -21.02
N VAL A 3 17.20 -42.46 -19.89
CA VAL A 3 16.75 -41.35 -19.03
C VAL A 3 16.93 -40.04 -19.81
N PRO A 4 15.90 -39.17 -19.90
CA PRO A 4 16.06 -37.89 -20.59
C PRO A 4 17.05 -37.00 -19.81
N PRO A 5 17.86 -36.18 -20.49
CA PRO A 5 18.80 -35.29 -19.83
C PRO A 5 18.02 -34.29 -18.97
N SER A 6 18.35 -34.24 -17.68
CA SER A 6 17.90 -33.24 -16.73
C SER A 6 18.22 -31.86 -17.29
N SER A 7 17.21 -31.17 -17.82
CA SER A 7 17.30 -29.78 -18.25
C SER A 7 17.71 -28.93 -17.04
N ALA A 8 18.80 -28.17 -17.19
CA ALA A 8 19.26 -27.25 -16.16
C ALA A 8 18.13 -26.28 -15.78
N PRO A 9 18.01 -25.90 -14.49
CA PRO A 9 17.01 -24.95 -14.03
C PRO A 9 17.08 -23.65 -14.84
N PRO A 10 15.94 -23.08 -15.29
CA PRO A 10 15.96 -21.82 -16.01
C PRO A 10 16.63 -20.74 -15.15
N ILE A 11 17.73 -20.19 -15.67
CA ILE A 11 18.47 -19.09 -15.04
C ILE A 11 17.60 -17.83 -15.23
N PRO A 12 17.37 -17.01 -14.18
CA PRO A 12 16.62 -15.78 -14.34
C PRO A 12 17.30 -14.91 -15.39
N PRO A 13 16.54 -14.34 -16.34
CA PRO A 13 17.11 -13.48 -17.36
C PRO A 13 17.83 -12.29 -16.73
N THR A 14 19.07 -12.04 -17.14
CA THR A 14 19.87 -10.88 -16.74
C THR A 14 19.22 -9.59 -17.23
N THR A 15 18.43 -8.96 -16.35
CA THR A 15 18.00 -7.55 -16.21
C THR A 15 17.87 -6.64 -17.45
N PHE A 16 16.92 -5.70 -17.36
CA PHE A 16 16.52 -4.66 -18.33
C PHE A 16 17.60 -3.68 -18.84
N GLN A 17 18.88 -3.87 -18.50
CA GLN A 17 19.96 -2.94 -18.84
C GLN A 17 21.23 -3.68 -19.31
N THR A 18 21.12 -4.53 -20.33
CA THR A 18 22.27 -4.79 -21.19
C THR A 18 22.16 -3.91 -22.44
N PRO A 19 22.84 -2.74 -22.48
CA PRO A 19 23.00 -2.03 -23.73
C PRO A 19 23.85 -2.92 -24.65
N ASN A 20 23.22 -3.46 -25.68
CA ASN A 20 23.88 -4.16 -26.79
C ASN A 20 24.73 -5.39 -26.40
N GLY A 21 24.15 -6.37 -25.69
CA GLY A 21 24.73 -7.69 -25.51
C GLY A 21 23.88 -8.77 -26.18
N THR A 22 24.52 -9.74 -26.84
CA THR A 22 23.89 -10.86 -27.58
C THR A 22 23.01 -11.82 -26.76
N ASN A 23 22.82 -11.56 -25.46
CA ASN A 23 22.04 -12.37 -24.51
C ASN A 23 21.03 -11.53 -23.68
N SER A 24 20.56 -10.39 -24.20
CA SER A 24 19.51 -9.62 -23.53
C SER A 24 18.15 -10.32 -23.69
N ALA A 25 17.60 -10.79 -22.58
CA ALA A 25 16.25 -11.36 -22.57
C ALA A 25 15.22 -10.24 -22.71
N SER A 26 14.18 -10.48 -23.50
CA SER A 26 13.12 -9.50 -23.69
C SER A 26 12.21 -9.39 -22.46
N PRO A 27 11.48 -8.27 -22.27
CA PRO A 27 10.48 -8.13 -21.21
C PRO A 27 9.41 -9.24 -21.27
N LYS A 28 9.14 -9.75 -22.48
CA LYS A 28 8.25 -10.88 -22.72
C LYS A 28 8.83 -12.18 -22.17
N ASP A 29 10.12 -12.45 -22.40
CA ASP A 29 10.79 -13.65 -21.87
C ASP A 29 10.80 -13.67 -20.33
N LEU A 30 11.02 -12.52 -19.70
CA LEU A 30 10.90 -12.40 -18.25
C LEU A 30 9.46 -12.66 -17.78
N ARG A 31 8.46 -12.06 -18.45
CA ARG A 31 7.05 -12.29 -18.11
C ARG A 31 6.69 -13.77 -18.21
N ASP A 32 7.09 -14.43 -19.29
CA ASP A 32 6.80 -15.85 -19.53
C ASP A 32 7.52 -16.73 -18.49
N PHE A 33 8.76 -16.37 -18.12
CA PHE A 33 9.47 -16.99 -16.99
C PHE A 33 8.71 -16.82 -15.66
N LEU A 34 8.30 -15.60 -15.30
CA LEU A 34 7.57 -15.35 -14.05
C LEU A 34 6.21 -16.08 -14.02
N LYS A 35 5.54 -16.18 -15.17
CA LYS A 35 4.32 -17.01 -15.28
C LYS A 35 4.59 -18.48 -15.06
N SER A 36 5.72 -19.01 -15.55
CA SER A 36 6.08 -20.42 -15.29
C SER A 36 6.36 -20.71 -13.81
N LEU A 37 6.79 -19.70 -13.03
CA LEU A 37 6.91 -19.82 -11.56
C LEU A 37 5.54 -19.88 -10.87
N ASN A 38 4.49 -19.41 -11.56
CA ASN A 38 3.10 -19.40 -11.14
C ASN A 38 2.32 -20.65 -11.62
N ASP A 39 2.96 -21.66 -12.19
CA ASP A 39 2.28 -22.94 -12.44
C ASP A 39 2.30 -23.81 -11.17
N ASP A 40 1.28 -24.67 -10.99
CA ASP A 40 1.08 -25.50 -9.79
C ASP A 40 2.24 -26.48 -9.52
N ASN A 41 3.02 -26.80 -10.57
CA ASN A 41 4.25 -27.56 -10.50
C ASN A 41 5.38 -26.73 -11.11
N PRO A 42 5.94 -25.74 -10.37
CA PRO A 42 7.06 -24.99 -10.89
C PRO A 42 8.20 -25.98 -11.20
N PRO A 43 8.86 -25.89 -12.36
CA PRO A 43 9.97 -26.77 -12.72
C PRO A 43 11.22 -26.60 -11.83
N LEU A 44 11.12 -25.77 -10.79
CA LEU A 44 12.21 -25.15 -10.07
C LEU A 44 12.00 -25.33 -8.55
N VAL A 45 12.64 -26.35 -7.98
CA VAL A 45 13.05 -26.32 -6.58
C VAL A 45 14.26 -25.39 -6.50
N LEU A 46 14.01 -24.08 -6.55
CA LEU A 46 15.06 -23.06 -6.45
C LEU A 46 15.68 -23.11 -5.05
N ASP A 47 17.02 -23.16 -4.99
CA ASP A 47 17.81 -23.01 -3.77
C ASP A 47 17.61 -21.61 -3.16
N LYS A 48 17.78 -21.47 -1.83
CA LYS A 48 17.55 -20.23 -1.08
C LYS A 48 18.25 -19.01 -1.69
N PRO A 49 19.54 -19.06 -2.01
CA PRO A 49 20.26 -17.91 -2.57
C PRO A 49 19.72 -17.46 -3.93
N LEU A 50 19.17 -18.38 -4.73
CA LEU A 50 18.59 -18.05 -6.04
C LEU A 50 17.26 -17.32 -5.87
N TRP A 51 16.41 -17.77 -4.94
CA TRP A 51 15.18 -17.05 -4.60
C TRP A 51 15.48 -15.65 -4.06
N LEU A 52 16.43 -15.52 -3.13
CA LEU A 52 16.82 -14.22 -2.59
C LEU A 52 17.30 -13.27 -3.70
N ARG A 53 18.16 -13.75 -4.60
CA ARG A 53 18.64 -12.96 -5.74
C ARG A 53 17.51 -12.59 -6.70
N LEU A 54 16.62 -13.53 -7.03
CA LEU A 54 15.47 -13.27 -7.89
C LEU A 54 14.56 -12.20 -7.28
N LEU A 55 14.16 -12.34 -6.02
CA LEU A 55 13.32 -11.36 -5.34
C LEU A 55 14.00 -10.00 -5.26
N ALA A 56 15.27 -9.94 -4.83
CA ALA A 56 16.02 -8.68 -4.80
C ALA A 56 16.06 -7.99 -6.16
N SER A 57 16.26 -8.75 -7.24
CA SER A 57 16.29 -8.23 -8.61
C SER A 57 14.91 -7.73 -9.06
N LEU A 58 13.83 -8.44 -8.72
CA LEU A 58 12.46 -8.02 -9.04
C LEU A 58 12.05 -6.77 -8.27
N LEU A 59 12.44 -6.65 -7.00
CA LEU A 59 12.19 -5.45 -6.20
C LEU A 59 12.82 -4.23 -6.88
N GLU A 60 14.10 -4.33 -7.26
CA GLU A 60 14.82 -3.21 -7.88
C GLU A 60 14.27 -2.88 -9.26
N GLN A 61 14.14 -3.87 -10.13
CA GLN A 61 13.89 -3.66 -11.56
C GLN A 61 12.41 -3.40 -11.87
N VAL A 62 11.49 -3.97 -11.09
CA VAL A 62 10.04 -3.87 -11.34
C VAL A 62 9.42 -2.84 -10.41
N PHE A 63 9.55 -3.01 -9.08
CA PHE A 63 8.84 -2.19 -8.11
C PHE A 63 9.51 -0.83 -7.88
N GLY A 64 10.83 -0.80 -7.67
CA GLY A 64 11.61 0.42 -7.42
C GLY A 64 11.63 1.39 -8.59
N CYS A 65 11.25 0.90 -9.77
CA CYS A 65 11.22 1.68 -10.99
C CYS A 65 9.79 2.05 -11.45
N PHE A 66 8.73 1.66 -10.73
CA PHE A 66 7.37 1.88 -11.20
C PHE A 66 7.01 3.37 -11.23
N PRO A 67 6.57 3.92 -12.37
CA PRO A 67 6.44 5.36 -12.53
C PRO A 67 5.19 5.90 -11.84
N TYR A 68 5.30 7.14 -11.32
CA TYR A 68 4.13 7.95 -11.03
C TYR A 68 3.41 8.31 -12.33
N PHE A 69 2.08 8.45 -12.25
CA PHE A 69 1.29 8.82 -13.41
C PHE A 69 1.74 10.17 -13.99
N LYS A 70 1.93 10.20 -15.31
CA LYS A 70 2.05 11.41 -16.12
C LYS A 70 1.12 11.26 -17.33
N PRO A 71 0.38 12.29 -17.75
CA PRO A 71 -0.53 12.21 -18.90
C PRO A 71 0.12 11.67 -20.19
N THR A 72 1.42 11.94 -20.37
CA THR A 72 2.21 11.47 -21.50
C THR A 72 2.46 9.96 -21.53
N MET A 73 2.16 9.23 -20.45
CA MET A 73 2.46 7.79 -20.30
C MET A 73 1.29 6.85 -20.64
N LEU A 74 0.09 7.38 -20.89
CA LEU A 74 -1.17 6.62 -21.02
C LEU A 74 -1.15 5.55 -22.14
N GLY A 75 -0.21 5.62 -23.09
CA GLY A 75 -0.06 4.67 -24.19
C GLY A 75 1.16 3.73 -24.09
N THR A 76 2.06 3.91 -23.13
CA THR A 76 3.37 3.22 -23.11
C THR A 76 3.64 2.38 -21.87
N THR A 77 2.69 2.30 -20.92
CA THR A 77 2.90 1.64 -19.62
C THR A 77 2.20 0.29 -19.46
N ASN A 78 1.45 -0.18 -20.45
CA ASN A 78 0.69 -1.44 -20.36
C ASN A 78 1.59 -2.67 -20.09
N GLU A 79 2.72 -2.80 -20.79
CA GLU A 79 3.67 -3.91 -20.57
C GLU A 79 4.25 -3.88 -19.15
N ARG A 80 4.46 -2.67 -18.60
CA ARG A 80 4.98 -2.49 -17.26
C ARG A 80 3.94 -2.81 -16.19
N ILE A 81 2.69 -2.39 -16.39
CA ILE A 81 1.56 -2.75 -15.54
C ILE A 81 1.42 -4.27 -15.49
N GLU A 82 1.45 -4.92 -16.65
CA GLU A 82 1.34 -6.37 -16.76
C GLU A 82 2.52 -7.12 -16.10
N LEU A 83 3.75 -6.65 -16.31
CA LEU A 83 4.92 -7.23 -15.66
C LEU A 83 4.83 -7.09 -14.13
N THR A 84 4.39 -5.92 -13.66
CA THR A 84 4.21 -5.66 -12.23
C THR A 84 3.13 -6.55 -11.64
N ASP A 85 2.02 -6.73 -12.35
CA ASP A 85 0.92 -7.60 -11.95
C ASP A 85 1.39 -9.06 -11.78
N VAL A 86 2.11 -9.61 -12.75
CA VAL A 86 2.67 -10.97 -12.67
C VAL A 86 3.72 -11.08 -11.56
N THR A 87 4.54 -10.03 -11.37
CA THR A 87 5.55 -10.01 -10.29
C THR A 87 4.89 -10.04 -8.90
N LEU A 88 3.80 -9.31 -8.70
CA LEU A 88 3.03 -9.36 -7.45
C LEU A 88 2.45 -10.76 -7.18
N ASP A 89 2.03 -11.49 -8.22
CA ASP A 89 1.58 -12.88 -8.06
C ASP A 89 2.72 -13.79 -7.57
N VAL A 90 3.92 -13.61 -8.12
CA VAL A 90 5.11 -14.36 -7.67
C VAL A 90 5.39 -14.09 -6.19
N PHE A 91 5.39 -12.81 -5.77
CA PHE A 91 5.58 -12.45 -4.36
C PHE A 91 4.49 -13.02 -3.43
N SER A 92 3.22 -12.93 -3.82
CA SER A 92 2.10 -13.50 -3.03
C SER A 92 2.21 -15.04 -2.92
N ARG A 93 2.59 -15.71 -4.00
CA ARG A 93 2.74 -17.18 -4.02
C ARG A 93 3.94 -17.68 -3.24
N VAL A 94 5.07 -17.00 -3.34
CA VAL A 94 6.22 -17.25 -2.46
C VAL A 94 5.76 -17.12 -1.01
N GLY A 95 5.03 -16.04 -0.70
CA GLY A 95 4.32 -15.80 0.56
C GLY A 95 3.50 -16.98 1.12
N LYS A 96 2.80 -17.70 0.24
CA LYS A 96 1.80 -18.72 0.61
C LYS A 96 2.33 -20.14 0.75
N ARG A 97 3.53 -20.45 0.26
CA ARG A 97 4.13 -21.77 0.42
C ARG A 97 4.61 -21.90 1.87
N ALA A 98 3.80 -22.57 2.70
CA ALA A 98 3.91 -22.65 4.16
C ALA A 98 5.28 -23.08 4.67
N ASP A 99 5.94 -24.01 3.98
CA ASP A 99 7.29 -24.45 4.36
C ASP A 99 8.39 -23.50 3.88
N SER A 100 8.06 -22.55 2.99
CA SER A 100 9.07 -21.81 2.24
C SER A 100 9.54 -20.48 2.84
N LEU A 101 8.73 -19.91 3.74
CA LEU A 101 8.91 -18.51 4.08
C LEU A 101 9.78 -18.28 5.31
N ASP A 102 9.62 -19.14 6.32
CA ASP A 102 10.51 -19.15 7.47
C ASP A 102 11.95 -19.42 7.00
N TRP A 103 12.16 -20.29 5.99
CA TRP A 103 13.51 -20.49 5.44
C TRP A 103 14.00 -19.32 4.60
N LEU A 104 13.13 -18.66 3.82
CA LEU A 104 13.54 -17.62 2.88
C LEU A 104 13.93 -16.33 3.59
N TYR A 105 13.16 -15.88 4.58
CA TYR A 105 13.43 -14.62 5.28
C TYR A 105 14.13 -14.79 6.62
N ALA A 106 14.38 -16.03 7.09
CA ALA A 106 15.27 -16.24 8.24
C ALA A 106 16.64 -15.60 7.97
N ASP A 107 17.06 -14.77 8.92
CA ASP A 107 18.32 -14.02 8.96
C ASP A 107 18.49 -12.95 7.85
N GLU A 108 17.41 -12.62 7.12
CA GLU A 108 17.42 -11.68 5.99
C GLU A 108 16.67 -10.38 6.31
N GLU A 109 16.98 -9.75 7.45
CA GLU A 109 16.35 -8.51 7.92
C GLU A 109 16.39 -7.39 6.86
N HIS A 110 17.56 -7.20 6.23
CA HIS A 110 17.75 -6.18 5.20
C HIS A 110 16.84 -6.40 3.99
N LEU A 111 16.64 -7.65 3.57
CA LEU A 111 15.74 -7.97 2.47
C LEU A 111 14.29 -7.70 2.87
N SER A 112 13.86 -8.11 4.06
CA SER A 112 12.51 -7.86 4.55
C SER A 112 12.17 -6.36 4.59
N LYS A 113 13.10 -5.55 5.12
CA LYS A 113 13.00 -4.08 5.11
C LYS A 113 12.92 -3.53 3.67
N LYS A 114 13.71 -4.08 2.75
CA LYS A 114 13.69 -3.70 1.33
C LYS A 114 12.37 -4.06 0.64
N VAL A 115 11.83 -5.26 0.88
CA VAL A 115 10.53 -5.72 0.36
C VAL A 115 9.43 -4.75 0.79
N PHE A 116 9.40 -4.42 2.09
CA PHE A 116 8.43 -3.48 2.64
C PHE A 116 8.49 -2.11 1.93
N VAL A 117 9.68 -1.52 1.82
CA VAL A 117 9.83 -0.17 1.23
C VAL A 117 9.45 -0.15 -0.25
N HIS A 118 9.86 -1.16 -1.02
CA HIS A 118 9.57 -1.22 -2.45
C HIS A 118 8.09 -1.47 -2.73
N LEU A 119 7.44 -2.36 -1.97
CA LEU A 119 6.00 -2.59 -2.10
C LEU A 119 5.19 -1.36 -1.65
N LEU A 120 5.63 -0.64 -0.61
CA LEU A 120 4.99 0.60 -0.18
C LEU A 120 5.17 1.72 -1.20
N GLY A 121 6.37 1.84 -1.78
CA GLY A 121 6.66 2.73 -2.90
C GLY A 121 5.75 2.42 -4.09
N LEU A 122 5.59 1.14 -4.44
CA LEU A 122 4.67 0.69 -5.48
C LEU A 122 3.20 1.03 -5.17
N CYS A 123 2.75 0.84 -3.93
CA CYS A 123 1.40 1.26 -3.52
C CYS A 123 1.19 2.76 -3.72
N THR A 124 2.21 3.57 -3.40
CA THR A 124 2.16 5.03 -3.53
C THR A 124 2.16 5.46 -4.99
N SER A 125 3.02 4.86 -5.82
CA SER A 125 3.08 5.17 -7.25
C SER A 125 1.82 4.73 -7.98
N THR A 126 1.32 3.52 -7.73
CA THR A 126 0.08 2.99 -8.34
C THR A 126 -1.17 3.77 -7.94
N GLU A 127 -1.19 4.38 -6.75
CA GLU A 127 -2.29 5.26 -6.32
C GLU A 127 -2.47 6.46 -7.26
N SER A 128 -1.36 7.05 -7.73
CA SER A 128 -1.41 8.20 -8.65
C SER A 128 -2.10 7.88 -9.98
N TRP A 129 -2.17 6.59 -10.37
CA TRP A 129 -2.86 6.15 -11.58
C TRP A 129 -4.37 6.08 -11.43
N LEU A 130 -4.89 6.05 -10.20
CA LEU A 130 -6.32 5.96 -9.93
C LEU A 130 -7.07 7.25 -10.29
N GLU A 131 -6.39 8.41 -10.36
CA GLU A 131 -7.04 9.71 -10.69
C GLU A 131 -7.53 9.79 -12.13
N VAL A 132 -6.99 8.94 -13.02
CA VAL A 132 -7.14 9.05 -14.48
C VAL A 132 -8.14 8.03 -15.00
N THR A 133 -8.25 6.91 -14.29
CA THR A 133 -9.14 5.80 -14.62
C THR A 133 -10.61 6.08 -14.31
N ASP A 134 -10.91 7.12 -13.54
CA ASP A 134 -12.29 7.50 -13.19
C ASP A 134 -13.00 8.28 -14.34
N GLU A 135 -12.28 8.65 -15.43
CA GLU A 135 -12.84 9.39 -16.57
C GLU A 135 -13.19 8.53 -17.81
N GLY A 136 -12.97 7.21 -17.82
CA GLY A 136 -13.35 6.36 -18.97
C GLY A 136 -13.15 4.84 -18.83
N ASP A 137 -13.92 4.08 -19.62
CA ASP A 137 -14.11 2.61 -19.60
C ASP A 137 -12.84 1.73 -19.74
N SER A 138 -11.65 2.32 -19.94
CA SER A 138 -10.37 1.59 -20.02
C SER A 138 -9.66 1.42 -18.67
N GLY A 139 -10.23 1.92 -17.57
CA GLY A 139 -9.58 2.07 -16.26
C GLY A 139 -9.44 0.83 -15.35
N GLY A 140 -9.81 -0.37 -15.80
CA GLY A 140 -9.87 -1.55 -14.94
C GLY A 140 -8.51 -2.06 -14.41
N ALA A 141 -7.46 -2.03 -15.24
CA ALA A 141 -6.18 -2.67 -14.91
C ALA A 141 -5.39 -1.95 -13.80
N SER A 142 -5.36 -0.61 -13.81
CA SER A 142 -4.60 0.16 -12.82
C SER A 142 -5.22 0.12 -11.41
N ASN A 143 -6.55 0.11 -11.32
CA ASN A 143 -7.28 -0.05 -10.06
C ASN A 143 -7.01 -1.40 -9.38
N MET A 144 -6.87 -2.46 -10.19
CA MET A 144 -6.49 -3.79 -9.69
C MET A 144 -5.06 -3.81 -9.17
N LEU A 145 -4.13 -3.10 -9.82
CA LEU A 145 -2.72 -3.12 -9.44
C LEU A 145 -2.46 -2.54 -8.05
N TYR A 146 -3.07 -1.39 -7.72
CA TYR A 146 -2.98 -0.81 -6.37
C TYR A 146 -3.50 -1.78 -5.30
N SER A 147 -4.69 -2.34 -5.53
CA SER A 147 -5.35 -3.26 -4.60
C SER A 147 -4.50 -4.52 -4.38
N LYS A 148 -3.90 -5.04 -5.47
CA LYS A 148 -3.01 -6.20 -5.44
C LYS A 148 -1.70 -5.89 -4.70
N ALA A 149 -1.04 -4.77 -4.99
CA ALA A 149 0.18 -4.36 -4.30
C ALA A 149 -0.03 -4.21 -2.79
N CYS A 150 -1.14 -3.55 -2.40
CA CYS A 150 -1.52 -3.40 -1.00
C CYS A 150 -1.82 -4.75 -0.35
N GLY A 151 -2.53 -5.65 -1.05
CA GLY A 151 -2.80 -7.02 -0.59
C GLY A 151 -1.51 -7.82 -0.36
N THR A 152 -0.60 -7.82 -1.34
CA THR A 152 0.71 -8.50 -1.24
C THR A 152 1.55 -7.95 -0.09
N LEU A 153 1.53 -6.63 0.15
CA LEU A 153 2.24 -6.03 1.27
C LEU A 153 1.65 -6.42 2.63
N VAL A 154 0.31 -6.47 2.74
CA VAL A 154 -0.36 -6.94 3.95
C VAL A 154 -0.06 -8.41 4.20
N GLU A 155 -0.13 -9.28 3.17
CA GLU A 155 0.25 -10.68 3.27
C GLU A 155 1.70 -10.81 3.76
N PHE A 156 2.64 -10.05 3.18
CA PHE A 156 4.03 -10.01 3.63
C PHE A 156 4.19 -9.61 5.12
N LEU A 157 3.50 -8.56 5.57
CA LEU A 157 3.56 -8.13 6.97
C LEU A 157 2.93 -9.14 7.94
N GLN A 158 1.85 -9.80 7.53
CA GLN A 158 1.25 -10.89 8.30
C GLN A 158 2.21 -12.06 8.44
N LEU A 159 2.95 -12.38 7.37
CA LEU A 159 3.93 -13.47 7.39
C LEU A 159 5.04 -13.20 8.42
N LEU A 160 5.54 -11.96 8.51
CA LEU A 160 6.48 -11.56 9.57
C LEU A 160 5.87 -11.66 10.98
N SER A 161 4.54 -11.54 11.10
CA SER A 161 3.83 -11.63 12.38
C SER A 161 3.58 -13.07 12.86
N PHE A 162 3.53 -14.05 11.96
CA PHE A 162 3.03 -15.40 12.22
C PHE A 162 4.09 -16.51 12.15
N SER A 163 5.39 -16.17 12.17
CA SER A 163 6.47 -17.16 12.09
C SER A 163 6.26 -18.32 13.07
N SER A 164 6.04 -19.50 12.50
CA SER A 164 5.48 -20.68 13.17
C SER A 164 6.54 -21.61 13.75
N VAL A 165 7.82 -21.20 13.69
CA VAL A 165 8.93 -22.03 14.14
C VAL A 165 8.85 -22.26 15.64
N SER A 166 8.45 -23.47 16.00
CA SER A 166 8.62 -24.07 17.33
C SER A 166 10.12 -24.28 17.58
N GLY A 167 10.87 -23.20 17.83
CA GLY A 167 12.33 -23.26 17.97
C GLY A 167 13.01 -21.90 18.16
N GLY A 168 12.78 -21.25 19.29
CA GLY A 168 13.74 -20.36 19.96
C GLY A 168 13.96 -18.96 19.36
N ASP A 169 14.64 -18.84 18.22
CA ASP A 169 15.38 -17.60 17.90
C ASP A 169 14.94 -16.90 16.61
N SER A 170 14.56 -17.64 15.56
CA SER A 170 14.20 -17.06 14.25
C SER A 170 12.85 -16.34 14.24
N SER A 171 11.88 -16.85 15.02
CA SER A 171 10.55 -16.24 15.19
C SER A 171 10.64 -14.87 15.88
N ASP A 172 11.58 -14.73 16.84
CA ASP A 172 11.80 -13.47 17.55
C ASP A 172 12.50 -12.43 16.66
N LEU A 173 13.42 -12.86 15.79
CA LEU A 173 14.05 -11.97 14.80
C LEU A 173 13.00 -11.38 13.83
N GLN A 174 12.16 -12.20 13.21
CA GLN A 174 11.14 -11.73 12.25
C GLN A 174 10.12 -10.79 12.92
N ARG A 175 9.74 -11.09 14.16
CA ARG A 175 8.89 -10.20 14.96
C ARG A 175 9.58 -8.87 15.26
N GLY A 176 10.90 -8.90 15.52
CA GLY A 176 11.73 -7.71 15.63
C GLY A 176 11.71 -6.87 14.35
N VAL A 177 11.87 -7.50 13.18
CA VAL A 177 11.79 -6.80 11.89
C VAL A 177 10.42 -6.16 11.67
N LEU A 178 9.33 -6.85 12.01
CA LEU A 178 7.99 -6.27 11.93
C LEU A 178 7.85 -5.07 12.86
N GLN A 179 8.31 -5.16 14.11
CA GLN A 179 8.29 -4.05 15.05
C GLN A 179 9.06 -2.84 14.50
N ASP A 180 10.27 -3.05 13.99
CA ASP A 180 11.07 -2.01 13.35
C ASP A 180 10.32 -1.33 12.21
N ILE A 181 9.67 -2.11 11.34
CA ILE A 181 8.84 -1.60 10.24
C ILE A 181 7.70 -0.74 10.78
N LEU A 182 6.97 -1.21 11.79
CA LEU A 182 5.83 -0.49 12.37
C LEU A 182 6.26 0.82 13.05
N TYR A 183 7.36 0.79 13.79
CA TYR A 183 7.93 1.97 14.45
C TYR A 183 8.44 2.98 13.43
N GLU A 184 9.21 2.52 12.43
CA GLU A 184 9.74 3.37 11.37
C GLU A 184 8.62 4.05 10.59
N ALA A 185 7.59 3.28 10.17
CA ALA A 185 6.45 3.83 9.46
C ALA A 185 5.65 4.84 10.30
N THR A 186 5.50 4.60 11.60
CA THR A 186 4.85 5.55 12.52
C THR A 186 5.68 6.83 12.69
N ASN A 187 7.00 6.70 12.89
CA ASN A 187 7.91 7.83 13.04
C ASN A 187 7.98 8.65 11.75
N LEU A 188 8.03 8.00 10.60
CA LEU A 188 8.03 8.65 9.31
C LEU A 188 6.74 9.43 9.08
N CYS A 189 5.56 8.86 9.36
CA CYS A 189 4.31 9.61 9.23
C CYS A 189 4.31 10.88 10.10
N ASN A 190 4.78 10.80 11.36
CA ASN A 190 4.90 11.98 12.22
C ASN A 190 5.89 13.02 11.66
N THR A 191 7.01 12.54 11.09
CA THR A 191 8.01 13.40 10.45
C THR A 191 7.41 14.11 9.24
N MET A 192 6.71 13.40 8.36
CA MET A 192 6.06 13.95 7.17
C MET A 192 4.94 14.94 7.51
N ILE A 193 4.12 14.66 8.53
CA ILE A 193 3.10 15.59 9.02
C ILE A 193 3.75 16.90 9.50
N SER A 194 4.89 16.80 10.17
CA SER A 194 5.65 17.97 10.65
C SER A 194 6.35 18.71 9.50
N ALA A 195 6.80 17.97 8.49
CA ALA A 195 7.53 18.45 7.32
C ALA A 195 6.62 18.86 6.14
N ARG A 196 5.32 19.11 6.37
CA ARG A 196 4.32 19.39 5.32
C ARG A 196 4.62 20.55 4.36
N HIS A 197 5.63 21.37 4.66
CA HIS A 197 6.06 22.51 3.86
C HIS A 197 7.41 22.30 3.18
N GLU A 198 7.98 21.09 3.22
CA GLU A 198 9.24 20.78 2.55
C GLU A 198 9.11 20.86 1.02
N SER A 199 10.18 21.30 0.38
CA SER A 199 10.28 21.34 -1.09
C SER A 199 10.38 19.93 -1.67
N CYS A 200 9.71 19.71 -2.80
CA CYS A 200 9.77 18.47 -3.57
C CYS A 200 10.51 18.69 -4.91
N PRO A 201 11.05 17.63 -5.54
CA PRO A 201 10.92 16.22 -5.15
C PRO A 201 11.77 15.82 -3.94
N LEU A 202 11.29 14.82 -3.20
CA LEU A 202 11.83 14.42 -1.91
C LEU A 202 12.13 12.92 -1.87
N ASP A 203 13.37 12.58 -1.52
CA ASP A 203 13.79 11.21 -1.23
C ASP A 203 13.55 10.92 0.25
N VAL A 204 12.63 10.00 0.50
CA VAL A 204 12.28 9.52 1.83
C VAL A 204 13.12 8.29 2.15
N HIS A 205 14.15 8.46 2.97
CA HIS A 205 15.02 7.37 3.40
C HIS A 205 14.42 6.65 4.61
N TRP A 206 14.19 5.35 4.44
CA TRP A 206 13.66 4.48 5.48
C TRP A 206 14.79 3.80 6.27
N PHE A 207 14.53 3.52 7.54
CA PHE A 207 15.46 2.88 8.48
C PHE A 207 16.74 3.70 8.67
N SER A 208 16.63 5.02 8.54
CA SER A 208 17.66 5.97 8.92
C SER A 208 17.27 6.56 10.26
N THR A 209 18.20 6.67 11.20
CA THR A 209 17.95 7.31 12.50
C THR A 209 18.80 8.58 12.61
N PRO A 210 18.19 9.79 12.60
CA PRO A 210 16.75 10.09 12.43
C PRO A 210 16.25 9.86 11.00
N PRO A 211 14.91 9.75 10.78
CA PRO A 211 14.33 9.66 9.44
C PRO A 211 14.82 10.80 8.57
N CYS A 212 15.35 10.47 7.39
CA CYS A 212 16.02 11.46 6.55
C CYS A 212 15.16 11.78 5.33
N LEU A 213 14.73 13.05 5.27
CA LEU A 213 14.05 13.63 4.13
C LEU A 213 15.07 14.46 3.36
N LYS A 214 15.40 14.05 2.13
CA LYS A 214 16.39 14.75 1.30
C LYS A 214 15.74 15.29 0.04
N THR A 215 15.85 16.60 -0.16
CA THR A 215 15.47 17.22 -1.42
C THR A 215 16.39 16.72 -2.53
N THR A 216 15.83 16.29 -3.65
CA THR A 216 16.60 15.84 -4.82
C THR A 216 16.29 16.73 -6.02
N THR A 217 17.23 16.79 -6.96
CA THR A 217 17.04 17.46 -8.26
C THR A 217 16.82 16.45 -9.38
N GLU A 218 16.82 15.16 -9.08
CA GLU A 218 16.65 14.11 -10.06
C GLU A 218 15.19 14.04 -10.55
N ASP A 219 15.01 13.74 -11.85
CA ASP A 219 13.67 13.55 -12.42
C ASP A 219 13.03 12.31 -11.79
N CYS A 220 11.81 12.47 -11.27
CA CYS A 220 11.00 11.40 -10.69
C CYS A 220 10.53 10.35 -11.71
N SER A 221 10.81 10.55 -13.00
CA SER A 221 10.65 9.53 -14.03
C SER A 221 11.80 8.51 -14.06
N ILE A 222 12.93 8.85 -13.46
CA ILE A 222 14.14 8.01 -13.44
C ILE A 222 14.09 7.16 -12.17
N PRO A 223 14.23 5.82 -12.28
CA PRO A 223 14.32 4.96 -11.12
C PRO A 223 15.36 5.44 -10.12
N CYS A 224 15.07 5.25 -8.82
CA CYS A 224 16.09 5.43 -7.80
C CYS A 224 17.31 4.54 -8.17
N PRO A 225 18.56 5.02 -8.04
CA PRO A 225 19.73 4.20 -8.32
C PRO A 225 19.64 2.86 -7.60
N ILE A 226 20.07 1.77 -8.24
CA ILE A 226 20.03 0.41 -7.69
C ILE A 226 20.70 0.35 -6.29
N ASP A 227 21.65 1.26 -6.04
CA ASP A 227 22.41 1.37 -4.80
C ASP A 227 21.69 2.17 -3.68
N THR A 228 20.60 2.89 -3.97
CA THR A 228 19.82 3.60 -2.93
C THR A 228 18.86 2.64 -2.25
N LEU A 229 19.40 1.87 -1.30
CA LEU A 229 18.61 0.99 -0.46
C LEU A 229 17.55 1.79 0.32
N ASN A 230 16.31 1.27 0.32
CA ASN A 230 15.22 1.74 1.19
C ASN A 230 14.81 3.21 1.01
N VAL A 231 14.66 3.67 -0.24
CA VAL A 231 14.21 5.03 -0.56
C VAL A 231 12.85 5.00 -1.29
N ILE A 232 11.94 5.89 -0.89
CA ILE A 232 10.75 6.23 -1.67
C ILE A 232 10.86 7.69 -2.12
N ARG A 233 10.88 7.92 -3.43
CA ARG A 233 10.88 9.27 -4.00
C ARG A 233 9.46 9.79 -4.13
N LEU A 234 9.18 10.95 -3.55
CA LEU A 234 7.91 11.65 -3.65
C LEU A 234 8.05 12.85 -4.61
N PRO A 235 7.29 12.90 -5.72
CA PRO A 235 7.49 13.92 -6.74
C PRO A 235 6.90 15.28 -6.37
N SER A 236 5.91 15.31 -5.48
CA SER A 236 5.22 16.53 -5.06
C SER A 236 4.66 16.41 -3.64
N PRO A 237 4.38 17.54 -2.97
CA PRO A 237 3.82 17.54 -1.62
C PRO A 237 2.45 16.84 -1.54
N SER A 238 1.72 16.75 -2.66
CA SER A 238 0.43 16.06 -2.72
C SER A 238 0.53 14.55 -2.46
N HIS A 239 1.73 13.96 -2.57
CA HIS A 239 1.95 12.54 -2.28
C HIS A 239 2.16 12.25 -0.78
N PHE A 240 2.35 13.26 0.06
CA PHE A 240 2.51 13.08 1.51
C PHE A 240 1.25 12.49 2.16
N PRO A 241 0.05 13.06 1.95
CA PRO A 241 -1.18 12.48 2.48
C PRO A 241 -1.50 11.12 1.86
N VAL A 242 -1.07 10.87 0.61
CA VAL A 242 -1.22 9.57 -0.04
C VAL A 242 -0.41 8.51 0.71
N LEU A 243 0.90 8.70 0.84
CA LEU A 243 1.80 7.75 1.52
C LEU A 243 1.36 7.50 2.97
N THR A 244 1.08 8.57 3.72
CA THR A 244 0.65 8.45 5.13
C THR A 244 -0.71 7.76 5.27
N SER A 245 -1.67 8.01 4.37
CA SER A 245 -2.96 7.29 4.36
C SER A 245 -2.82 5.80 4.04
N ILE A 246 -1.90 5.43 3.14
CA ILE A 246 -1.61 4.03 2.81
C ILE A 246 -1.01 3.33 4.03
N ILE A 247 -0.07 3.94 4.74
CA ILE A 247 0.52 3.36 5.97
C ILE A 247 -0.57 3.05 7.00
N VAL A 248 -1.51 3.98 7.21
CA VAL A 248 -2.63 3.78 8.13
C VAL A 248 -3.57 2.66 7.65
N GLU A 249 -3.85 2.57 6.35
CA GLU A 249 -4.61 1.45 5.76
C GLU A 249 -3.94 0.11 6.00
N LEU A 250 -2.62 0.02 5.79
CA LEU A 250 -1.84 -1.20 6.02
C LEU A 250 -1.91 -1.63 7.47
N PHE A 251 -1.79 -0.69 8.42
CA PHE A 251 -1.96 -0.99 9.84
C PHE A 251 -3.37 -1.51 10.14
N GLY A 252 -4.41 -0.85 9.63
CA GLY A 252 -5.80 -1.32 9.80
C GLY A 252 -5.99 -2.76 9.33
N LYS A 253 -5.48 -3.10 8.13
CA LYS A 253 -5.57 -4.46 7.57
C LYS A 253 -4.72 -5.49 8.32
N LEU A 254 -3.53 -5.10 8.76
CA LEU A 254 -2.65 -5.99 9.53
C LEU A 254 -3.30 -6.38 10.86
N PHE A 255 -3.86 -5.43 11.60
CA PHE A 255 -4.46 -5.68 12.92
C PHE A 255 -5.87 -6.29 12.88
N SER A 256 -6.53 -6.39 11.72
CA SER A 256 -7.82 -7.09 11.59
C SER A 256 -7.70 -8.59 11.42
N THR A 257 -6.56 -9.02 10.90
CA THR A 257 -6.29 -10.39 10.45
C THR A 257 -5.27 -11.07 11.34
N ALA A 258 -4.29 -10.31 11.82
CA ALA A 258 -3.33 -10.82 12.79
C ALA A 258 -4.03 -11.05 14.13
N LYS A 259 -3.77 -12.20 14.76
CA LYS A 259 -3.84 -12.34 16.22
C LYS A 259 -2.40 -12.20 16.73
N PRO A 260 -1.77 -11.02 16.69
CA PRO A 260 -0.38 -10.93 17.09
C PRO A 260 -0.31 -11.20 18.59
N SER A 261 0.85 -11.67 19.05
CA SER A 261 1.16 -11.81 20.47
C SER A 261 0.63 -10.60 21.25
N TYR A 262 -0.34 -10.84 22.14
CA TYR A 262 -1.24 -9.85 22.77
C TYR A 262 -0.57 -8.54 23.21
N PHE A 263 0.67 -8.60 23.71
CA PHE A 263 1.39 -7.45 24.27
C PHE A 263 1.90 -6.45 23.22
N ILE A 264 2.47 -6.92 22.11
CA ILE A 264 3.02 -6.05 21.05
C ILE A 264 1.87 -5.34 20.33
N THR A 265 0.75 -6.06 20.15
CA THR A 265 -0.48 -5.56 19.55
C THR A 265 -1.06 -4.39 20.34
N ALA A 266 -1.20 -4.51 21.66
CA ALA A 266 -1.91 -3.51 22.46
C ALA A 266 -1.18 -2.15 22.51
N ALA A 267 0.14 -2.16 22.67
CA ALA A 267 0.93 -0.92 22.66
C ALA A 267 0.92 -0.25 21.28
N MET A 268 1.13 -1.03 20.21
CA MET A 268 1.12 -0.51 18.84
C MET A 268 -0.27 -0.01 18.42
N LEU A 269 -1.35 -0.69 18.79
CA LEU A 269 -2.72 -0.26 18.46
C LEU A 269 -3.02 1.16 18.96
N ARG A 270 -2.58 1.51 20.18
CA ARG A 270 -2.75 2.87 20.70
C ARG A 270 -1.99 3.89 19.87
N HIS A 271 -0.72 3.62 19.54
CA HIS A 271 0.10 4.51 18.71
C HIS A 271 -0.51 4.68 17.32
N VAL A 272 -0.99 3.59 16.72
CA VAL A 272 -1.65 3.57 15.42
C VAL A 272 -2.99 4.31 15.45
N SER A 273 -3.76 4.20 16.54
CA SER A 273 -5.02 4.93 16.67
C SER A 273 -4.81 6.46 16.73
N GLU A 274 -3.81 6.91 17.48
CA GLU A 274 -3.45 8.32 17.54
C GLU A 274 -2.86 8.80 16.22
N LEU A 275 -2.02 7.97 15.57
CA LEU A 275 -1.51 8.25 14.24
C LEU A 275 -2.64 8.39 13.22
N THR A 276 -3.61 7.47 13.22
CA THR A 276 -4.78 7.47 12.34
C THR A 276 -5.52 8.81 12.42
N ARG A 277 -5.73 9.33 13.64
CA ARG A 277 -6.36 10.64 13.85
C ARG A 277 -5.52 11.79 13.30
N ARG A 278 -4.20 11.81 13.57
CA ARG A 278 -3.29 12.85 13.07
C ARG A 278 -3.18 12.84 11.55
N VAL A 279 -3.11 11.66 10.94
CA VAL A 279 -3.10 11.49 9.48
C VAL A 279 -4.43 11.94 8.90
N TYR A 280 -5.57 11.66 9.54
CA TYR A 280 -6.86 12.19 9.11
C TYR A 280 -6.86 13.73 9.06
N ASP A 281 -6.45 14.37 10.15
CA ASP A 281 -6.38 15.84 10.25
C ASP A 281 -5.42 16.41 9.20
N PHE A 282 -4.24 15.79 9.04
CA PHE A 282 -3.27 16.14 8.02
C PHE A 282 -3.81 16.02 6.59
N CYS A 283 -4.46 14.90 6.25
CA CYS A 283 -5.07 14.71 4.93
C CYS A 283 -6.17 15.74 4.65
N SER A 284 -6.92 16.18 5.67
CA SER A 284 -7.98 17.19 5.52
C SER A 284 -7.40 18.54 5.10
N ASP A 285 -6.28 18.94 5.72
CA ASP A 285 -5.67 20.27 5.55
C ASP A 285 -4.64 20.34 4.40
N CYS A 286 -4.18 19.21 3.88
CA CYS A 286 -3.07 19.15 2.91
C CYS A 286 -3.48 19.68 1.52
N PRO A 287 -2.55 20.35 0.78
CA PRO A 287 -2.78 20.79 -0.59
C PRO A 287 -2.77 19.62 -1.59
N THR A 288 -3.90 18.91 -1.69
CA THR A 288 -4.18 17.90 -2.72
C THR A 288 -5.43 18.27 -3.52
N SER A 289 -5.64 17.56 -4.64
CA SER A 289 -6.93 17.62 -5.33
C SER A 289 -8.06 17.15 -4.40
N PRO A 290 -9.31 17.61 -4.60
CA PRO A 290 -10.45 17.11 -3.84
C PRO A 290 -10.66 15.59 -3.98
N ALA A 291 -10.36 15.01 -5.15
CA ALA A 291 -10.48 13.57 -5.37
C ALA A 291 -9.45 12.79 -4.53
N THR A 292 -8.17 13.16 -4.61
CA THR A 292 -7.10 12.56 -3.80
C THR A 292 -7.41 12.69 -2.31
N ARG A 293 -7.85 13.89 -1.88
CA ARG A 293 -8.19 14.17 -0.49
C ARG A 293 -9.26 13.22 0.03
N SER A 294 -10.36 13.10 -0.70
CA SER A 294 -11.47 12.22 -0.34
C SER A 294 -11.05 10.75 -0.29
N ARG A 295 -10.21 10.28 -1.21
CA ARG A 295 -9.68 8.90 -1.17
C ARG A 295 -8.77 8.66 0.03
N CYS A 296 -7.86 9.60 0.35
CA CYS A 296 -6.99 9.49 1.52
C CYS A 296 -7.80 9.45 2.82
N LEU A 297 -8.75 10.37 2.97
CA LEU A 297 -9.63 10.41 4.16
C LEU A 297 -10.50 9.15 4.28
N LEU A 298 -11.00 8.63 3.15
CA LEU A 298 -11.75 7.38 3.14
C LEU A 298 -10.90 6.19 3.58
N ARG A 299 -9.64 6.08 3.10
CA ARG A 299 -8.72 5.03 3.55
C ARG A 299 -8.51 5.10 5.06
N VAL A 300 -8.26 6.30 5.58
CA VAL A 300 -8.06 6.54 7.02
C VAL A 300 -9.32 6.20 7.81
N ALA A 301 -10.51 6.57 7.32
CA ALA A 301 -11.79 6.24 7.95
C ALA A 301 -12.09 4.72 7.92
N ALA A 302 -11.78 4.04 6.82
CA ALA A 302 -11.91 2.59 6.69
C ALA A 302 -10.95 1.83 7.62
N ALA A 303 -9.70 2.30 7.71
CA ALA A 303 -8.71 1.78 8.65
C ALA A 303 -9.18 1.98 10.10
N ALA A 304 -9.70 3.17 10.42
CA ALA A 304 -10.26 3.46 11.74
C ALA A 304 -11.42 2.52 12.10
N HIS A 305 -12.36 2.27 11.16
CA HIS A 305 -13.44 1.31 11.35
C HIS A 305 -12.93 -0.11 11.62
N THR A 306 -11.92 -0.52 10.85
CA THR A 306 -11.27 -1.82 11.00
C THR A 306 -10.60 -1.95 12.37
N LEU A 307 -9.85 -0.94 12.81
CA LEU A 307 -9.20 -0.91 14.12
C LEU A 307 -10.20 -0.95 15.28
N MET A 308 -11.31 -0.21 15.20
CA MET A 308 -12.39 -0.26 16.21
C MET A 308 -13.05 -1.63 16.28
N SER A 309 -13.13 -2.34 15.16
CA SER A 309 -13.68 -3.70 15.10
C SER A 309 -12.73 -4.71 15.74
N SER A 310 -11.42 -4.49 15.61
CA SER A 310 -10.38 -5.28 16.30
C SER A 310 -10.30 -5.00 17.80
N ASP A 311 -10.43 -3.74 18.22
CA ASP A 311 -10.35 -3.31 19.61
C ASP A 311 -11.42 -2.24 19.94
N PRO A 312 -12.50 -2.62 20.63
CA PRO A 312 -13.57 -1.70 21.02
C PRO A 312 -13.13 -0.54 21.91
N SER A 313 -11.98 -0.63 22.59
CA SER A 313 -11.46 0.47 23.42
C SER A 313 -11.09 1.71 22.57
N LEU A 314 -10.89 1.54 21.27
CA LEU A 314 -10.55 2.60 20.33
C LEU A 314 -11.77 3.40 19.83
N ILE A 315 -12.99 2.94 20.13
CA ILE A 315 -14.25 3.57 19.65
C ILE A 315 -14.30 5.06 20.00
N GLY A 316 -13.92 5.43 21.24
CA GLY A 316 -14.00 6.82 21.70
C GLY A 316 -13.17 7.81 20.87
N GLY A 317 -12.01 7.37 20.36
CA GLY A 317 -11.10 8.22 19.58
C GLY A 317 -11.37 8.21 18.08
N LEU A 318 -11.80 7.07 17.53
CA LEU A 318 -11.83 6.83 16.08
C LEU A 318 -13.24 6.91 15.45
N SER A 319 -14.30 6.72 16.25
CA SER A 319 -15.70 6.67 15.75
C SER A 319 -16.15 7.93 15.01
N ARG A 320 -15.49 9.06 15.28
CA ARG A 320 -15.83 10.37 14.69
C ARG A 320 -15.34 10.53 13.25
N LEU A 321 -14.33 9.77 12.81
CA LEU A 321 -13.68 10.01 11.52
C LEU A 321 -14.62 9.78 10.32
N PRO A 322 -15.41 8.67 10.25
CA PRO A 322 -16.38 8.50 9.16
C PRO A 322 -17.42 9.63 9.10
N CYS A 323 -17.92 10.10 10.25
CA CYS A 323 -18.88 11.19 10.31
C CYS A 323 -18.27 12.53 9.87
N ARG A 324 -17.03 12.82 10.26
CA ARG A 324 -16.30 14.01 9.77
C ARG A 324 -16.14 13.98 8.26
N LEU A 325 -15.87 12.81 7.68
CA LEU A 325 -15.76 12.65 6.23
C LEU A 325 -17.11 12.88 5.56
N LEU A 326 -18.20 12.35 6.13
CA LEU A 326 -19.55 12.60 5.65
C LEU A 326 -19.88 14.10 5.64
N ILE A 327 -19.66 14.79 6.76
CA ILE A 327 -19.90 16.24 6.87
C ILE A 327 -19.09 17.01 5.80
N GLN A 328 -17.81 16.67 5.64
CA GLN A 328 -16.97 17.30 4.62
C GLN A 328 -17.50 17.03 3.21
N ARG A 329 -17.91 15.80 2.92
CA ARG A 329 -18.50 15.44 1.62
C ARG A 329 -19.80 16.20 1.34
N LEU A 330 -20.66 16.35 2.36
CA LEU A 330 -21.87 17.16 2.27
C LEU A 330 -21.54 18.63 2.01
N GLN A 331 -20.54 19.21 2.69
CA GLN A 331 -20.14 20.59 2.42
C GLN A 331 -19.61 20.79 0.99
N CYS A 332 -18.93 19.79 0.42
CA CYS A 332 -18.42 19.85 -0.96
C CYS A 332 -19.50 19.59 -2.02
N GLY A 333 -20.58 18.89 -1.68
CA GLY A 333 -21.62 18.47 -2.61
C GLY A 333 -21.25 17.26 -3.49
N PRO A 334 -22.16 16.84 -4.38
CA PRO A 334 -21.98 15.67 -5.23
C PRO A 334 -20.94 15.91 -6.32
N ASN A 335 -20.10 14.91 -6.54
CA ASN A 335 -19.07 14.93 -7.59
C ASN A 335 -18.99 13.52 -8.22
N PRO A 336 -19.16 13.38 -9.55
CA PRO A 336 -19.07 12.09 -10.22
C PRO A 336 -17.77 11.31 -9.94
N ALA A 337 -16.63 12.01 -9.84
CA ALA A 337 -15.33 11.42 -9.54
C ALA A 337 -15.21 10.90 -8.09
N GLN A 338 -16.20 11.19 -7.23
CA GLN A 338 -16.21 10.79 -5.82
C GLN A 338 -17.32 9.79 -5.48
N ARG A 339 -18.09 9.31 -6.47
CA ARG A 339 -19.15 8.29 -6.25
C ARG A 339 -18.63 7.01 -5.60
N SER A 340 -17.44 6.56 -6.01
CA SER A 340 -16.78 5.40 -5.42
C SER A 340 -16.44 5.61 -3.93
N VAL A 341 -16.11 6.85 -3.55
CA VAL A 341 -15.89 7.25 -2.16
C VAL A 341 -17.19 7.27 -1.39
N ASP A 342 -18.24 7.87 -1.94
CA ASP A 342 -19.54 7.99 -1.30
C ASP A 342 -20.16 6.60 -1.04
N ARG A 343 -20.03 5.67 -1.99
CA ARG A 343 -20.46 4.27 -1.82
C ARG A 343 -19.74 3.56 -0.67
N LYS A 344 -18.41 3.62 -0.64
CA LYS A 344 -17.61 2.99 0.43
C LYS A 344 -17.85 3.66 1.79
N LEU A 345 -18.05 4.97 1.81
CA LEU A 345 -18.42 5.69 3.03
C LEU A 345 -19.75 5.18 3.58
N ARG A 346 -20.76 4.98 2.72
CA ARG A 346 -22.04 4.38 3.11
C ARG A 346 -21.85 2.99 3.71
N GLU A 347 -21.03 2.14 3.12
CA GLU A 347 -20.72 0.80 3.63
C GLU A 347 -20.16 0.89 5.06
N ILE A 348 -19.14 1.74 5.27
CA ILE A 348 -18.52 1.96 6.59
C ILE A 348 -19.55 2.45 7.62
N LEU A 349 -20.40 3.41 7.24
CA LEU A 349 -21.42 3.95 8.14
C LEU A 349 -22.49 2.90 8.47
N THR A 350 -22.86 2.05 7.51
CA THR A 350 -23.88 1.00 7.70
C THR A 350 -23.37 -0.09 8.64
N SER A 351 -22.08 -0.40 8.56
CA SER A 351 -21.42 -1.36 9.44
C SER A 351 -21.13 -0.80 10.83
N ASN A 352 -21.29 0.51 11.07
CA ASN A 352 -20.95 1.14 12.34
C ASN A 352 -22.21 1.54 13.12
N SER A 353 -22.58 0.75 14.12
CA SER A 353 -23.74 1.00 14.98
C SER A 353 -23.53 2.11 16.03
N ASN A 354 -22.31 2.62 16.19
CA ASN A 354 -21.93 3.51 17.30
C ASN A 354 -21.69 4.96 16.83
N LEU A 355 -22.66 5.55 16.14
CA LEU A 355 -22.59 6.93 15.67
C LEU A 355 -22.96 7.90 16.80
N SER A 356 -22.22 9.01 16.93
CA SER A 356 -22.48 10.02 17.95
C SER A 356 -23.64 10.95 17.55
N VAL A 357 -24.53 11.23 18.51
CA VAL A 357 -25.73 12.07 18.34
C VAL A 357 -25.41 13.47 17.79
N ASP A 358 -24.28 14.07 18.19
CA ASP A 358 -23.88 15.39 17.72
C ASP A 358 -23.64 15.41 16.19
N TYR A 359 -23.09 14.31 15.66
CA TYR A 359 -22.85 14.16 14.23
C TYR A 359 -24.13 13.88 13.46
N VAL A 360 -25.08 13.15 14.05
CA VAL A 360 -26.42 12.95 13.48
C VAL A 360 -27.10 14.31 13.31
N ASN A 361 -27.06 15.17 14.34
CA ASN A 361 -27.64 16.51 14.29
C ASN A 361 -26.97 17.41 13.23
N ALA A 362 -25.63 17.46 13.18
CA ALA A 362 -24.91 18.24 12.16
C ALA A 362 -25.21 17.74 10.73
N THR A 363 -25.34 16.43 10.55
CA THR A 363 -25.68 15.83 9.25
C THR A 363 -27.12 16.19 8.85
N LEU A 364 -28.06 16.18 9.80
CA LEU A 364 -29.44 16.59 9.58
C LEU A 364 -29.57 18.08 9.22
N GLU A 365 -28.79 18.95 9.85
CA GLU A 365 -28.76 20.38 9.53
C GLU A 365 -28.28 20.63 8.11
N LEU A 366 -27.19 19.97 7.70
CA LEU A 366 -26.68 20.06 6.33
C LEU A 366 -27.71 19.53 5.31
N LEU A 367 -28.39 18.43 5.62
CA LEU A 367 -29.45 17.89 4.77
C LEU A 367 -30.59 18.90 4.57
N ARG A 368 -31.00 19.61 5.62
CA ARG A 368 -32.07 20.62 5.54
C ARG A 368 -31.69 21.80 4.64
N SER A 369 -30.40 22.06 4.47
CA SER A 369 -29.87 23.13 3.62
C SER A 369 -29.54 22.69 2.19
N GLU A 370 -29.70 21.40 1.87
CA GLU A 370 -29.28 20.80 0.60
C GLU A 370 -30.26 21.07 -0.56
N THR A 371 -29.75 21.26 -1.79
CA THR A 371 -30.55 21.55 -3.00
C THR A 371 -30.08 20.79 -4.25
N TRP A 372 -29.33 19.70 -4.13
CA TRP A 372 -28.64 19.04 -5.25
C TRP A 372 -29.48 18.00 -6.01
N GLU A 373 -30.77 17.86 -5.73
CA GLU A 373 -31.71 16.97 -6.44
C GLU A 373 -31.11 15.58 -6.77
N LEU A 374 -31.28 15.03 -7.97
CA LEU A 374 -30.81 13.69 -8.37
C LEU A 374 -29.30 13.46 -8.21
N PRO A 375 -28.39 14.40 -8.58
CA PRO A 375 -26.96 14.28 -8.35
C PRO A 375 -26.54 13.91 -6.93
N GLY A 376 -27.29 14.36 -5.90
CA GLY A 376 -26.99 14.11 -4.49
C GLY A 376 -27.48 12.78 -3.93
N SER A 377 -28.10 11.92 -4.73
CA SER A 377 -28.80 10.71 -4.25
C SER A 377 -27.90 9.74 -3.45
N GLU A 378 -26.67 9.47 -3.91
CA GLU A 378 -25.73 8.59 -3.20
C GLU A 378 -25.30 9.19 -1.84
N LEU A 379 -24.98 10.49 -1.79
CA LEU A 379 -24.65 11.19 -0.55
C LEU A 379 -25.82 11.23 0.42
N ARG A 380 -27.05 11.50 -0.05
CA ARG A 380 -28.26 11.42 0.78
C ARG A 380 -28.48 10.02 1.34
N SER A 381 -28.14 8.99 0.58
CA SER A 381 -28.24 7.61 1.06
C SER A 381 -27.29 7.28 2.21
N CYS A 382 -26.17 8.00 2.33
CA CYS A 382 -25.30 7.92 3.51
C CYS A 382 -25.97 8.53 4.75
N ILE A 383 -26.78 9.57 4.58
CA ILE A 383 -27.46 10.26 5.68
C ILE A 383 -28.55 9.38 6.29
N TYR A 384 -29.35 8.70 5.46
CA TYR A 384 -30.37 7.76 5.93
C TYR A 384 -29.83 6.55 6.71
N VAL A 385 -28.52 6.34 6.67
CA VAL A 385 -27.86 5.31 7.49
C VAL A 385 -27.49 5.87 8.87
N VAL A 386 -27.20 7.18 8.94
CA VAL A 386 -26.77 7.88 10.15
C VAL A 386 -27.96 8.32 11.01
N VAL A 387 -29.08 8.67 10.36
CA VAL A 387 -30.36 9.06 10.96
C VAL A 387 -31.26 7.83 11.09
#